data_AF-A0A371AY91-F1
#
_entry.id   AF-A0A371AY91-F1
#
_cell.length_a   1.000
_cell.length_b   1.000
_cell.length_c   1.000
_cell.angle_alpha   90.00
_cell.angle_beta   90.00
_cell.angle_gamma   90.00
#
_symmetry.space_group_name_H-M   'P 1'
#
loop_
_entity.id
_entity.type
_entity.pdbx_description
1 polymer ?
#
loop_
_entity_poly.entity_id
_entity_poly.type
_entity_poly.pdbx_seq_one_letter_code
_entity_poly.pdbx_strand_id
1 'polypeptide(L)'
;MKRDLKLYFGKTEAIASDLNEYLRAVTTMEKALSNVCKKLKNCEGKSIDAILNTQEDLEKDINKCKSEIKDLYELFQGYNTDMQNIMWPKNKENMMRVDRNDIWWNKYQISQQVEVIHNLKISMRIPKGMPMV
;
A
#
# COMPACT_ATOMS: atom_id res chain seq x y z
N MET A 1 31.39 -6.29 -0.61
CA MET A 1 30.00 -6.73 -0.86
C MET A 1 29.15 -5.50 -1.15
N LYS A 2 28.53 -5.37 -2.34
CA LYS A 2 27.72 -4.18 -2.70
C LYS A 2 26.52 -4.10 -1.77
N ARG A 3 26.45 -3.03 -0.96
CA ARG A 3 25.43 -2.81 0.07
C ARG A 3 24.27 -1.95 -0.45
N ASP A 4 24.14 -1.78 -1.76
CA ASP A 4 23.13 -0.92 -2.38
C ASP A 4 21.72 -1.52 -2.24
N LEU A 5 20.74 -0.67 -1.95
CA LEU A 5 19.31 -0.99 -2.10
C LEU A 5 18.94 -0.89 -3.58
N LYS A 6 18.30 -1.95 -4.11
CA LYS A 6 17.69 -1.93 -5.45
C LYS A 6 16.20 -1.63 -5.29
N LEU A 7 15.75 -0.56 -5.89
CA LEU A 7 14.37 -0.08 -5.78
C LEU A 7 13.71 -0.16 -7.14
N TYR A 8 12.52 -0.75 -7.18
CA TYR A 8 11.75 -0.99 -8.39
C TYR A 8 10.36 -0.35 -8.26
N PHE A 9 10.33 0.96 -8.05
CA PHE A 9 9.09 1.71 -7.75
C PHE A 9 7.98 1.46 -8.78
N GLY A 10 8.26 1.54 -10.08
CA GLY A 10 7.25 1.29 -11.11
C GLY A 10 6.73 -0.15 -11.09
N LYS A 11 7.58 -1.14 -10.78
CA LYS A 11 7.13 -2.53 -10.68
C LYS A 11 6.25 -2.78 -9.46
N THR A 12 6.60 -2.20 -8.31
CA THR A 12 5.80 -2.35 -7.09
C THR A 12 4.49 -1.56 -7.18
N GLU A 13 4.46 -0.41 -7.86
CA GLU A 13 3.24 0.32 -8.21
C GLU A 13 2.37 -0.48 -9.19
N ALA A 14 2.96 -1.08 -10.23
CA ALA A 14 2.24 -1.94 -11.18
C ALA A 14 1.60 -3.15 -10.48
N ILE A 15 2.35 -3.85 -9.63
CA ILE A 15 1.80 -4.98 -8.85
C ILE A 15 0.63 -4.53 -7.98
N ALA A 16 0.71 -3.38 -7.31
CA ALA A 16 -0.40 -2.83 -6.54
C ALA A 16 -1.62 -2.52 -7.43
N SER A 17 -1.40 -2.00 -8.64
CA SER A 17 -2.48 -1.79 -9.61
C SER A 17 -3.14 -3.11 -10.02
N ASP A 18 -2.34 -4.11 -10.39
CA ASP A 18 -2.82 -5.42 -10.82
C ASP A 18 -3.63 -6.11 -9.70
N LEU A 19 -3.17 -6.01 -8.45
CA LEU A 19 -3.89 -6.55 -7.28
C LEU A 19 -5.26 -5.88 -7.09
N ASN A 20 -5.34 -4.55 -7.29
CA ASN A 20 -6.61 -3.83 -7.21
C ASN A 20 -7.56 -4.22 -8.35
N GLU A 21 -7.05 -4.47 -9.56
CA GLU A 21 -7.84 -5.00 -10.67
C GLU A 21 -8.36 -6.42 -10.36
N TYR A 22 -7.49 -7.27 -9.81
CA TYR A 22 -7.86 -8.62 -9.38
C TYR A 22 -8.95 -8.59 -8.30
N LEU A 23 -8.86 -7.69 -7.33
CA LEU A 23 -9.88 -7.52 -6.29
C LEU A 23 -11.24 -7.16 -6.90
N ARG A 24 -11.26 -6.29 -7.92
CA ARG A 24 -12.49 -5.93 -8.66
C ARG A 24 -13.05 -7.12 -9.42
N ALA A 25 -12.21 -7.92 -10.05
CA ALA A 25 -12.62 -9.13 -10.75
C ALA A 25 -13.25 -10.16 -9.78
N VAL A 26 -12.62 -10.42 -8.64
CA VAL A 26 -13.14 -11.34 -7.62
C VAL A 26 -14.45 -10.83 -7.02
N THR A 27 -14.57 -9.51 -6.78
CA THR A 27 -15.84 -8.90 -6.34
C THR A 27 -16.95 -9.03 -7.39
N THR A 28 -16.59 -9.04 -8.67
CA THR A 28 -17.54 -9.28 -9.77
C THR A 28 -18.00 -10.73 -9.79
N MET A 29 -17.10 -11.69 -9.57
CA MET A 29 -17.43 -13.11 -9.43
C MET A 29 -18.39 -13.37 -8.26
N GLU A 30 -18.14 -12.75 -7.10
CA GLU A 30 -19.04 -12.82 -5.93
C GLU A 30 -20.46 -12.36 -6.26
N LYS A 31 -20.60 -11.22 -6.94
CA LYS A 31 -21.90 -10.69 -7.38
C LYS A 31 -22.59 -11.62 -8.38
N ALA A 32 -21.83 -12.19 -9.32
CA ALA A 32 -22.37 -13.12 -10.30
C ALA A 32 -22.88 -14.40 -9.63
N LEU A 33 -22.10 -14.99 -8.72
CA LEU A 33 -22.50 -16.16 -7.92
C LEU A 33 -23.78 -15.87 -7.14
N SER A 34 -23.82 -14.77 -6.39
CA SER A 34 -25.01 -14.36 -5.62
C SER A 34 -26.24 -14.21 -6.51
N ASN A 35 -26.09 -13.63 -7.71
CA ASN A 35 -27.20 -13.45 -8.65
C ASN A 35 -27.69 -14.77 -9.24
N VAL A 36 -26.78 -15.68 -9.59
CA VAL A 36 -27.14 -17.01 -10.09
C VAL A 36 -27.88 -17.80 -9.02
N CYS A 37 -27.31 -17.89 -7.80
CA CYS A 37 -27.95 -18.59 -6.70
C CYS A 37 -29.33 -18.01 -6.36
N LYS A 38 -29.48 -16.68 -6.35
CA LYS A 38 -30.79 -16.03 -6.15
C LYS A 38 -31.83 -16.44 -7.21
N LYS A 39 -31.44 -16.54 -8.47
CA LYS A 39 -32.35 -16.99 -9.55
C LYS A 39 -32.73 -18.46 -9.42
N LEU A 40 -31.81 -19.28 -8.93
CA LEU A 40 -31.99 -20.72 -8.80
C LEU A 40 -32.77 -21.15 -7.54
N LYS A 41 -32.89 -20.29 -6.52
CA LYS A 41 -33.56 -20.60 -5.24
C LYS A 41 -35.00 -21.12 -5.36
N ASN A 42 -35.72 -20.75 -6.44
CA ASN A 42 -37.11 -21.16 -6.66
C ASN A 42 -37.24 -22.23 -7.75
N CYS A 43 -36.14 -22.84 -8.15
CA CYS A 43 -36.11 -23.87 -9.18
C CYS A 43 -35.86 -25.23 -8.54
N GLU A 44 -36.43 -26.28 -9.13
CA GLU A 44 -36.29 -27.65 -8.64
C GLU A 44 -35.39 -28.46 -9.59
N GLY A 45 -34.59 -29.36 -9.02
CA GLY A 45 -33.81 -30.34 -9.77
C GLY A 45 -32.45 -30.63 -9.14
N LYS A 46 -32.00 -31.88 -9.26
CA LYS A 46 -30.74 -32.35 -8.64
C LYS A 46 -29.51 -31.50 -8.99
N SER A 47 -29.44 -30.99 -10.22
CA SER A 47 -28.36 -30.10 -10.66
C SER A 47 -28.41 -28.73 -9.99
N ILE A 48 -29.62 -28.24 -9.67
CA ILE A 48 -29.82 -26.96 -8.99
C ILE A 48 -29.44 -27.08 -7.52
N ASP A 49 -29.87 -28.17 -6.88
CA ASP A 49 -29.49 -28.48 -5.49
C ASP A 49 -27.97 -28.58 -5.34
N ALA A 50 -27.29 -29.23 -6.30
CA ALA A 50 -25.83 -29.31 -6.30
C ALA A 50 -25.15 -27.93 -6.38
N ILE A 51 -25.68 -27.00 -7.19
CA ILE A 51 -25.15 -25.64 -7.31
C ILE A 51 -25.40 -24.85 -6.00
N LEU A 52 -26.60 -24.96 -5.43
CA LEU A 52 -26.92 -24.25 -4.18
C LEU A 52 -26.13 -24.80 -2.99
N ASN A 53 -25.89 -26.11 -2.94
CA ASN A 53 -25.08 -26.74 -1.89
C ASN A 53 -23.60 -26.35 -1.96
N THR A 54 -23.08 -26.03 -3.14
CA THR A 54 -21.68 -25.57 -3.31
C THR A 54 -21.50 -24.07 -3.12
N GLN A 55 -22.60 -23.31 -2.97
CA GLN A 55 -22.56 -21.86 -2.83
C GLN A 55 -21.72 -21.41 -1.63
N GLU A 56 -21.93 -22.04 -0.46
CA GLU A 56 -21.25 -21.63 0.78
C GLU A 56 -19.73 -21.79 0.67
N ASP A 57 -19.28 -22.92 0.12
CA ASP A 57 -17.85 -23.19 -0.10
C ASP A 57 -17.24 -22.17 -1.08
N LEU A 58 -17.94 -21.88 -2.19
CA LEU A 58 -17.49 -20.88 -3.16
C LEU A 58 -17.44 -19.46 -2.58
N GLU A 59 -18.42 -19.07 -1.76
CA GLU A 59 -18.42 -17.77 -1.07
C GLU A 59 -17.24 -17.67 -0.08
N LYS A 60 -16.94 -18.75 0.63
CA LYS A 60 -15.79 -18.82 1.54
C LYS A 60 -14.46 -18.65 0.81
N ASP A 61 -14.29 -19.36 -0.31
CA ASP A 61 -13.06 -19.27 -1.12
C ASP A 61 -12.89 -17.89 -1.75
N ILE A 62 -13.96 -17.29 -2.25
CA ILE A 62 -13.97 -15.91 -2.77
C ILE A 62 -13.56 -14.93 -1.67
N ASN A 63 -14.11 -15.06 -0.47
CA ASN A 63 -13.79 -14.16 0.64
C ASN A 63 -12.33 -14.29 1.10
N LYS A 64 -11.82 -15.52 1.15
CA LYS A 64 -10.41 -15.77 1.44
C LYS A 64 -9.51 -15.12 0.39
N CYS A 65 -9.81 -15.33 -0.89
CA CYS A 65 -9.05 -14.72 -1.99
C CYS A 65 -9.08 -13.19 -1.94
N LYS A 66 -10.23 -12.57 -1.64
CA LYS A 66 -10.34 -11.12 -1.45
C LYS A 66 -9.46 -10.62 -0.32
N SER A 67 -9.42 -11.32 0.82
CA SER A 67 -8.57 -10.96 1.95
C SER A 67 -7.09 -11.01 1.56
N GLU A 68 -6.64 -12.11 0.95
CA GLU A 68 -5.26 -12.30 0.54
C GLU A 68 -4.80 -11.23 -0.47
N ILE A 69 -5.65 -10.91 -1.46
CA ILE A 69 -5.37 -9.85 -2.44
C ILE A 69 -5.27 -8.49 -1.76
N LYS A 70 -6.18 -8.21 -0.81
CA LYS A 70 -6.19 -6.95 -0.08
C LYS A 70 -4.94 -6.78 0.79
N ASP A 71 -4.53 -7.82 1.51
CA ASP A 71 -3.34 -7.78 2.35
C ASP A 71 -2.08 -7.52 1.50
N LEU A 72 -1.98 -8.17 0.34
CA LEU A 72 -0.89 -7.91 -0.61
C LEU A 72 -0.94 -6.49 -1.17
N TYR A 73 -2.13 -6.00 -1.53
CA TYR A 73 -2.30 -4.64 -2.04
C TYR A 73 -1.83 -3.61 -1.01
N GLU A 74 -2.24 -3.76 0.25
CA GLU A 74 -1.85 -2.88 1.35
C GLU A 74 -0.34 -2.94 1.61
N LEU A 75 0.27 -4.13 1.53
CA LEU A 75 1.73 -4.30 1.65
C LEU A 75 2.48 -3.52 0.57
N PHE A 76 2.10 -3.68 -0.71
CA PHE A 76 2.79 -3.01 -1.82
C PHE A 76 2.53 -1.50 -1.83
N GLN A 77 1.30 -1.06 -1.55
CA GLN A 77 0.98 0.36 -1.42
C GLN A 77 1.70 1.02 -0.24
N GLY A 78 1.74 0.36 0.91
CA GLY A 78 2.45 0.82 2.09
C GLY A 78 3.95 0.97 1.82
N TYR A 79 4.57 -0.06 1.24
CA TYR A 79 5.97 0.01 0.81
C TYR A 79 6.24 1.18 -0.15
N ASN A 80 5.40 1.36 -1.17
CA ASN A 80 5.54 2.44 -2.13
C ASN A 80 5.42 3.82 -1.46
N THR A 81 4.46 3.98 -0.55
CA THR A 81 4.21 5.22 0.17
C THR A 81 5.39 5.56 1.09
N ASP A 82 5.82 4.61 1.91
CA ASP A 82 6.93 4.79 2.85
C ASP A 82 8.23 5.13 2.11
N MET A 83 8.52 4.39 1.04
CA MET A 83 9.73 4.63 0.27
C MET A 83 9.70 5.98 -0.45
N GLN A 84 8.56 6.40 -1.02
CA GLN A 84 8.44 7.70 -1.70
C GLN A 84 8.47 8.89 -0.74
N ASN A 85 8.01 8.72 0.51
CA ASN A 85 8.16 9.73 1.56
C ASN A 85 9.62 9.96 1.95
N ILE A 86 10.43 8.90 1.92
CA ILE A 86 11.87 8.97 2.25
C ILE A 86 12.66 9.47 1.03
N MET A 87 12.33 9.00 -0.16
CA MET A 87 13.07 9.30 -1.37
C MET A 87 12.21 9.13 -2.62
N TRP A 88 12.14 10.19 -3.42
CA TRP A 88 11.42 10.17 -4.68
C TRP A 88 12.23 9.50 -5.80
N PRO A 89 11.64 8.59 -6.59
CA PRO A 89 12.32 8.00 -7.72
C PRO A 89 12.59 9.05 -8.82
N LYS A 90 13.83 9.08 -9.33
CA LYS A 90 14.20 9.90 -10.49
C LYS A 90 13.55 9.38 -11.78
N ASN A 91 13.42 8.06 -11.90
CA ASN A 91 12.73 7.39 -13.00
C ASN A 91 12.07 6.12 -12.45
N LYS A 92 10.74 6.09 -12.47
CA LYS A 92 9.94 4.98 -11.90
C LYS A 92 10.02 3.70 -12.73
N GLU A 93 10.24 3.81 -14.03
CA GLU A 93 10.29 2.68 -14.97
C GLU A 93 11.56 1.83 -14.82
N ASN A 94 12.62 2.42 -14.27
CA ASN A 94 13.92 1.79 -14.16
C ASN A 94 14.26 1.38 -12.73
N MET A 95 15.04 0.30 -12.63
CA MET A 95 15.66 -0.08 -11.36
C MET A 95 16.63 1.01 -10.91
N MET A 96 16.40 1.54 -9.71
CA MET A 96 17.28 2.51 -9.08
C MET A 96 18.15 1.81 -8.03
N ARG A 97 19.44 2.15 -8.01
CA ARG A 97 20.35 1.74 -6.95
C ARG A 97 20.63 2.92 -6.05
N VAL A 98 20.58 2.68 -4.74
CA VAL A 98 20.88 3.71 -3.75
C VAL A 98 21.80 3.13 -2.70
N ASP A 99 22.89 3.83 -2.42
CA ASP A 99 23.79 3.44 -1.34
C ASP A 99 23.12 3.73 0.01
N ARG A 100 23.06 2.72 0.88
CA ARG A 100 22.50 2.86 2.23
C ARG A 100 23.28 3.84 3.09
N ASN A 101 24.59 3.96 2.89
CA ASN A 101 25.42 4.91 3.63
C ASN A 101 25.08 6.34 3.21
N ASP A 102 24.85 6.59 1.92
CA ASP A 102 24.47 7.93 1.42
C ASP A 102 23.11 8.34 1.97
N ILE A 103 22.14 7.42 2.00
CA ILE A 103 20.84 7.66 2.66
C ILE A 103 21.03 8.02 4.14
N TRP A 104 21.88 7.26 4.84
CA TRP A 104 22.12 7.49 6.26
C TRP A 104 22.77 8.85 6.52
N TRP A 105 23.82 9.20 5.75
CA TRP A 105 24.50 10.49 5.87
C TRP A 105 23.58 11.66 5.56
N ASN A 106 22.76 11.56 4.50
CA ASN A 106 21.77 12.58 4.18
C ASN A 106 20.76 12.77 5.31
N LYS A 107 20.23 11.66 5.86
CA LYS A 107 19.31 11.72 7.01
C LYS A 107 19.97 12.38 8.22
N TYR A 108 21.20 11.97 8.55
CA TYR A 108 21.96 12.52 9.67
C TYR A 108 22.17 14.03 9.52
N GLN A 109 22.65 14.49 8.36
CA GLN A 109 22.87 15.91 8.09
C GLN A 109 21.57 16.71 8.18
N ILE A 110 20.46 16.23 7.61
CA ILE A 110 19.16 16.89 7.70
C ILE A 110 18.70 17.00 9.16
N SER A 111 18.82 15.93 9.95
CA SER A 111 18.43 15.95 11.37
C SER A 111 19.21 17.00 12.18
N GLN A 112 20.51 17.14 11.92
CA GLN A 112 21.33 18.18 12.56
C GLN A 112 20.85 19.59 12.19
N GLN A 113 20.50 19.83 10.92
CA GLN A 113 20.01 21.14 10.49
C GLN A 113 18.62 21.47 11.05
N VAL A 114 17.74 20.48 11.15
CA VAL A 114 16.41 20.65 11.79
C VAL A 114 16.56 21.08 13.24
N GLU A 115 17.49 20.47 13.98
CA GLU A 115 17.79 20.83 15.37
C GLU A 115 18.31 22.27 15.49
N VAL A 116 19.23 22.69 14.61
CA VAL A 116 19.72 24.07 14.54
C VAL A 116 18.57 25.05 14.30
N ILE A 117 17.70 24.78 13.33
CA ILE A 117 16.53 25.63 13.05
C ILE A 117 15.57 25.69 14.24
N HIS A 118 15.35 24.56 14.93
CA HIS A 118 14.51 24.52 16.12
C HIS A 118 15.08 25.42 17.24
N ASN A 119 16.38 25.32 17.49
CA ASN A 119 17.07 26.11 18.49
C ASN A 119 17.05 27.61 18.14
N LEU A 120 17.24 27.97 16.87
CA LEU A 120 17.13 29.35 16.40
C LEU A 120 15.71 29.93 16.56
N LYS A 121 14.66 29.11 16.31
CA LYS A 121 13.27 29.52 16.55
C LYS A 121 12.99 29.77 18.03
N ILE A 122 13.60 29.01 18.93
CA ILE A 122 13.49 29.23 20.37
C ILE A 122 14.19 30.55 20.75
N SER A 123 15.41 30.78 20.28
CA SER A 123 16.18 31.99 20.63
C SER A 123 15.59 33.28 20.03
N MET A 124 14.90 33.19 18.89
CA MET A 124 14.21 34.32 18.26
C MET A 124 12.85 34.66 18.89
N ARG A 125 12.29 33.79 19.74
CA ARG A 125 11.16 34.17 20.60
C ARG A 125 11.68 35.06 21.73
N ILE A 126 11.88 36.34 21.44
CA ILE A 126 12.17 37.36 22.44
C ILE A 126 11.11 37.26 23.56
N PRO A 127 11.48 37.24 24.85
CA PRO A 127 10.48 37.33 25.92
C PRO A 127 9.76 38.66 25.74
N LYS A 128 8.43 38.62 25.56
CA LYS A 128 7.60 39.83 25.64
C LYS A 128 7.76 40.41 27.05
N GLY A 129 8.70 41.33 27.25
CA GLY A 129 8.92 41.96 28.56
C GLY A 129 10.31 42.50 28.89
N MET A 130 11.22 42.70 27.93
CA MET A 130 12.44 43.45 28.25
C MET A 130 12.14 44.96 28.27
N PRO A 131 12.37 45.67 29.39
CA PRO A 131 12.20 47.11 29.43
C PRO A 131 13.28 47.77 28.58
N MET A 132 12.87 48.67 27.68
CA MET A 132 13.79 49.56 26.98
C MET A 132 14.34 50.57 28.00
N VAL A 133 15.65 50.53 28.21
CA VAL A 133 16.41 51.56 28.94
C VAL A 133 16.66 52.72 27.99
#